data_AF-A0A2S9XBE8-F1
#
_entry.id   AF-A0A2S9XBE8-F1
#
_cell.length_a   1.000
_cell.length_b   1.000
_cell.length_c   1.000
_cell.angle_alpha   90.00
_cell.angle_beta   90.00
_cell.angle_gamma   90.00
#
_symmetry.space_group_name_H-M   'P 1'
#
loop_
_entity.id
_entity.type
_entity.pdbx_description
1 polymer ?
#
loop_
_entity_poly.entity_id
_entity_poly.type
_entity_poly.pdbx_seq_one_letter_code
_entity_poly.pdbx_strand_id
1 'polypeptide(L)'
;MTAEAQLTIPPPRADRPPLKTNLLHTMQQANTALAPLFPYLHPGAIVATGALFIGDTDKDYGQFYHHNTVDEVIIAFVAQGGNLKTGQLYNGGRVHGVNSFLKDQTSPGTFAVFTITQRQLDEGEQSEAISLLCTKCRKQLLKETYDSTSVPDAHELDHPFVTPLMSAEAFRAYNEDPERRRCPDCGHVNEPFPVHAWGWDLYATQSTTMTAAKQILLEAGGKEAS
;
A
#
# COMPACT_ATOMS: atom_id res chain seq x y z
N MET A 1 -36.83 -14.21 16.29
CA MET A 1 -36.09 -13.00 16.71
C MET A 1 -35.05 -13.46 17.71
N THR A 2 -33.84 -13.75 17.24
CA THR A 2 -32.70 -14.05 18.09
C THR A 2 -32.30 -12.78 18.82
N ALA A 3 -32.09 -12.88 20.14
CA ALA A 3 -31.67 -11.75 20.97
C ALA A 3 -30.50 -11.02 20.30
N GLU A 4 -30.63 -9.70 20.12
CA GLU A 4 -29.54 -8.86 19.67
C GLU A 4 -28.38 -9.03 20.65
N ALA A 5 -27.31 -9.69 20.20
CA ALA A 5 -26.09 -9.75 20.98
C ALA A 5 -25.63 -8.31 21.20
N GLN A 6 -25.58 -7.89 22.47
CA GLN A 6 -25.10 -6.57 22.84
C GLN A 6 -23.68 -6.40 22.26
N LEU A 7 -23.50 -5.45 21.36
CA LEU A 7 -22.21 -5.16 20.75
C LEU A 7 -21.28 -4.58 21.83
N THR A 8 -20.43 -5.43 22.40
CA THR A 8 -19.41 -5.02 23.38
C THR A 8 -18.05 -4.95 22.69
N ILE A 9 -17.37 -3.81 22.83
CA ILE A 9 -15.97 -3.68 22.41
C ILE A 9 -15.12 -4.49 23.40
N PRO A 10 -14.33 -5.49 22.95
CA PRO A 10 -13.48 -6.26 23.84
C PRO A 10 -12.44 -5.36 24.53
N PRO A 11 -11.94 -5.73 25.71
CA PRO A 11 -10.83 -5.00 26.32
C PRO A 11 -9.61 -5.02 25.38
N PRO A 12 -8.72 -4.00 25.47
CA PRO A 12 -7.49 -3.98 24.69
C PRO A 12 -6.69 -5.26 24.91
N ARG A 13 -6.13 -5.82 23.82
CA ARG A 13 -5.31 -7.02 23.92
C ARG A 13 -3.91 -6.66 24.46
N ALA A 14 -3.39 -7.44 25.39
CA ALA A 14 -2.10 -7.17 26.03
C ALA A 14 -0.90 -7.30 25.07
N ASP A 15 -1.02 -8.16 24.05
CA ASP A 15 -0.04 -8.34 22.98
C ASP A 15 -0.07 -7.21 21.93
N ARG A 16 -1.06 -6.31 22.03
CA ARG A 16 -1.30 -5.22 21.07
C ARG A 16 -1.54 -3.92 21.81
N PRO A 17 -0.52 -3.40 22.51
CA PRO A 17 -0.69 -2.18 23.29
C PRO A 17 -1.13 -1.03 22.38
N PRO A 18 -2.06 -0.17 22.82
CA PRO A 18 -2.42 1.00 22.05
C PRO A 18 -1.18 1.88 21.86
N LEU A 19 -0.89 2.20 20.60
CA LEU A 19 0.20 3.09 20.24
C LEU A 19 -0.35 4.46 19.83
N LYS A 20 0.47 5.48 20.01
CA LYS A 20 0.18 6.84 19.53
C LYS A 20 1.16 7.20 18.45
N THR A 21 0.64 7.61 17.30
CA THR A 21 1.42 8.12 16.17
C THR A 21 0.80 9.40 15.64
N ASN A 22 1.58 10.21 14.92
CA ASN A 22 1.11 11.43 14.27
C ASN A 22 1.37 11.31 12.78
N LEU A 23 0.30 11.25 11.98
CA LEU A 23 0.39 11.08 10.54
C LEU A 23 1.31 12.10 9.86
N LEU A 24 1.21 13.39 10.22
CA LEU A 24 2.01 14.44 9.58
C LEU A 24 3.51 14.26 9.91
N HIS A 25 3.83 13.91 11.15
CA HIS A 25 5.21 13.62 11.55
C HIS A 25 5.73 12.37 10.85
N THR A 26 4.95 11.29 10.81
CA THR A 26 5.34 10.07 10.10
C THR A 26 5.58 10.34 8.61
N MET A 27 4.68 11.06 7.94
CA MET A 27 4.81 11.36 6.50
C MET A 27 5.92 12.35 6.17
N GLN A 28 6.34 13.18 7.12
CA GLN A 28 7.54 14.00 6.95
C GLN A 28 8.82 13.17 6.85
N GLN A 29 8.83 11.99 7.48
CA GLN A 29 10.00 11.09 7.52
C GLN A 29 9.89 9.93 6.54
N ALA A 30 8.67 9.59 6.11
CA ALA A 30 8.42 8.53 5.16
C ALA A 30 8.96 8.89 3.78
N ASN A 31 9.48 7.87 3.10
CA ASN A 31 10.01 7.93 1.75
C ASN A 31 9.14 7.13 0.77
N THR A 32 7.95 6.73 1.20
CA THR A 32 7.08 5.80 0.48
C THR A 32 5.62 6.16 0.71
N ALA A 33 4.79 5.97 -0.32
CA ALA A 33 3.34 5.96 -0.15
C ALA A 33 2.91 4.61 0.45
N LEU A 34 1.86 4.63 1.28
CA LEU A 34 1.33 3.45 1.96
C LEU A 34 2.25 2.91 3.07
N ALA A 35 2.95 3.81 3.78
CA ALA A 35 3.81 3.45 4.90
C ALA A 35 2.97 3.13 6.17
N PRO A 36 3.09 1.94 6.78
CA PRO A 36 2.38 1.62 8.01
C PRO A 36 2.60 2.65 9.13
N LEU A 37 1.52 3.03 9.81
CA LEU A 37 1.57 3.96 10.95
C LEU A 37 1.80 3.23 12.28
N PHE A 38 1.52 1.92 12.29
CA PHE A 38 1.64 1.02 13.42
C PHE A 38 2.23 -0.30 12.94
N PRO A 39 2.98 -1.03 13.80
CA PRO A 39 3.71 -2.21 13.39
C PRO A 39 2.84 -3.47 13.35
N TYR A 40 1.51 -3.38 13.33
CA TYR A 40 0.61 -4.54 13.46
C TYR A 40 0.13 -5.01 12.10
N LEU A 41 0.51 -6.23 11.69
CA LEU A 41 0.14 -6.82 10.40
C LEU A 41 -0.45 -8.24 10.54
N HIS A 42 -0.80 -8.65 11.76
CA HIS A 42 -1.32 -9.98 12.07
C HIS A 42 -2.78 -10.16 11.59
N PRO A 43 -3.33 -11.40 11.65
CA PRO A 43 -4.75 -11.64 11.37
C PRO A 43 -5.69 -10.76 12.21
N GLY A 44 -6.71 -10.20 11.55
CA GLY A 44 -7.68 -9.28 12.13
C GLY A 44 -7.15 -7.86 12.40
N ALA A 45 -5.89 -7.53 12.06
CA ALA A 45 -5.35 -6.19 12.23
C ALA A 45 -6.10 -5.16 11.37
N ILE A 46 -6.28 -3.96 11.91
CA ILE A 46 -6.64 -2.77 11.13
C ILE A 46 -5.33 -2.04 10.84
N VAL A 47 -4.84 -2.17 9.62
CA VAL A 47 -3.56 -1.62 9.16
C VAL A 47 -3.82 -0.24 8.60
N ALA A 48 -3.57 0.79 9.42
CA ALA A 48 -3.57 2.17 8.98
C ALA A 48 -2.18 2.52 8.41
N THR A 49 -2.14 3.00 7.18
CA THR A 49 -0.93 3.47 6.51
C THR A 49 -1.05 4.96 6.16
N GLY A 50 0.07 5.65 6.01
CA GLY A 50 0.13 7.01 5.53
C GLY A 50 0.56 7.09 4.07
N ALA A 51 0.03 8.06 3.34
CA ALA A 51 0.53 8.41 2.01
C ALA A 51 0.62 9.93 1.85
N LEU A 52 1.70 10.40 1.24
CA LEU A 52 1.92 11.78 0.85
C LEU A 52 2.13 11.86 -0.65
N PHE A 53 1.31 12.66 -1.30
CA PHE A 53 1.43 12.99 -2.72
C PHE A 53 1.69 14.48 -2.87
N ILE A 54 2.64 14.85 -3.72
CA ILE A 54 3.05 16.23 -3.95
C ILE A 54 3.04 16.49 -5.44
N GLY A 55 2.38 17.57 -5.86
CA GLY A 55 2.41 18.03 -7.23
C GLY A 55 3.59 18.95 -7.51
N ASP A 56 4.17 18.81 -8.70
CA ASP A 56 5.31 19.57 -9.20
C ASP A 56 5.38 19.39 -10.73
N THR A 57 6.12 20.25 -11.45
CA THR A 57 6.02 20.39 -12.91
C THR A 57 6.20 19.08 -13.71
N ASP A 58 6.97 18.14 -13.17
CA ASP A 58 7.32 16.88 -13.84
C ASP A 58 6.80 15.64 -13.09
N LYS A 59 5.78 15.79 -12.24
CA LYS A 59 5.25 14.65 -11.47
C LYS A 59 4.33 13.78 -12.29
N ASP A 60 4.60 12.48 -12.25
CA ASP A 60 3.66 11.46 -12.67
C ASP A 60 3.65 10.28 -11.71
N TYR A 61 2.48 9.97 -11.16
CA TYR A 61 2.27 8.79 -10.32
C TYR A 61 1.66 7.61 -11.12
N GLY A 62 1.25 7.83 -12.38
CA GLY A 62 0.56 6.81 -13.16
C GLY A 62 -0.79 6.41 -12.56
N GLN A 63 -1.38 5.36 -13.14
CA GLN A 63 -2.60 4.76 -12.64
C GLN A 63 -2.52 3.24 -12.75
N PHE A 64 -2.91 2.56 -11.69
CA PHE A 64 -3.14 1.12 -11.68
C PHE A 64 -4.48 0.82 -11.02
N TYR A 65 -4.87 -0.45 -10.98
CA TYR A 65 -6.03 -0.90 -10.21
C TYR A 65 -5.59 -1.90 -9.17
N HIS A 66 -6.03 -1.69 -7.93
CA HIS A 66 -5.82 -2.61 -6.82
C HIS A 66 -7.04 -3.51 -6.68
N HIS A 67 -6.80 -4.78 -6.44
CA HIS A 67 -7.80 -5.82 -6.22
C HIS A 67 -7.61 -6.34 -4.81
N ASN A 68 -8.52 -5.99 -3.91
CA ASN A 68 -8.48 -6.35 -2.51
C ASN A 68 -9.49 -7.45 -2.18
N THR A 69 -9.09 -8.36 -1.30
CA THR A 69 -10.04 -9.30 -0.69
C THR A 69 -10.99 -8.58 0.27
N VAL A 70 -10.52 -7.54 0.95
CA VAL A 70 -11.27 -6.69 1.90
C VAL A 70 -11.48 -5.28 1.35
N ASP A 71 -12.39 -4.51 1.95
CA ASP A 71 -12.56 -3.11 1.59
C ASP A 71 -11.38 -2.27 2.12
N GLU A 72 -11.03 -1.21 1.40
CA GLU A 72 -10.00 -0.24 1.79
C GLU A 72 -10.65 1.13 1.99
N VAL A 73 -10.30 1.81 3.09
CA VAL A 73 -10.85 3.13 3.41
C VAL A 73 -9.74 4.18 3.43
N ILE A 74 -9.95 5.24 2.66
CA ILE A 74 -9.05 6.40 2.58
C ILE A 74 -9.68 7.58 3.32
N ILE A 75 -8.89 8.25 4.15
CA ILE A 75 -9.23 9.53 4.77
C ILE A 75 -8.23 10.58 4.30
N ALA A 76 -8.72 11.65 3.68
CA ALA A 76 -7.95 12.83 3.32
C ALA A 76 -7.75 13.73 4.54
N PHE A 77 -6.66 13.55 5.28
CA PHE A 77 -6.36 14.37 6.45
C PHE A 77 -6.07 15.82 6.06
N VAL A 78 -5.33 16.04 4.98
CA VAL A 78 -5.08 17.36 4.41
C VAL A 78 -4.99 17.22 2.89
N ALA A 79 -5.67 18.08 2.14
CA ALA A 79 -5.55 18.12 0.69
C ALA A 79 -5.61 19.55 0.15
N GLN A 80 -4.71 19.88 -0.76
CA GLN A 80 -4.66 21.11 -1.55
C GLN A 80 -4.58 20.70 -3.03
N GLY A 81 -5.63 20.98 -3.81
CA GLY A 81 -5.69 20.56 -5.22
C GLY A 81 -6.04 19.08 -5.44
N GLY A 82 -6.51 18.38 -4.41
CA GLY A 82 -6.95 16.98 -4.49
C GLY A 82 -8.37 16.77 -5.07
N ASN A 83 -8.63 15.55 -5.54
CA ASN A 83 -9.97 15.03 -5.86
C ASN A 83 -10.79 14.81 -4.59
N LEU A 84 -10.14 14.34 -3.52
CA LEU A 84 -10.71 14.30 -2.17
C LEU A 84 -10.38 15.61 -1.44
N LYS A 85 -11.34 16.11 -0.67
CA LYS A 85 -11.16 17.30 0.18
C LYS A 85 -10.66 16.93 1.57
N THR A 86 -9.98 17.84 2.26
CA THR A 86 -9.65 17.71 3.68
C THR A 86 -10.88 17.27 4.50
N GLY A 87 -10.71 16.23 5.31
CA GLY A 87 -11.75 15.59 6.12
C GLY A 87 -12.65 14.60 5.38
N GLN A 88 -12.48 14.43 4.07
CA GLN A 88 -13.30 13.51 3.28
C GLN A 88 -12.86 12.06 3.45
N LEU A 89 -13.86 11.18 3.56
CA LEU A 89 -13.70 9.73 3.54
C LEU A 89 -14.07 9.18 2.16
N TYR A 90 -13.31 8.20 1.70
CA TYR A 90 -13.57 7.43 0.49
C TYR A 90 -13.42 5.94 0.80
N ASN A 91 -14.42 5.14 0.45
CA ASN A 91 -14.32 3.68 0.52
C ASN A 91 -14.00 3.15 -0.89
N GLY A 92 -12.78 2.65 -1.05
CA GLY A 92 -12.36 1.92 -2.25
C GLY A 92 -13.01 0.54 -2.22
N GLY A 93 -13.92 0.29 -3.16
CA GLY A 93 -14.45 -1.07 -3.34
C GLY A 93 -13.31 -2.05 -3.65
N ARG A 94 -13.58 -3.35 -3.54
CA ARG A 94 -12.59 -4.43 -3.75
C ARG A 94 -11.83 -4.39 -5.07
N VAL A 95 -12.31 -3.67 -6.08
CA VAL A 95 -11.52 -3.30 -7.25
C VAL A 95 -11.69 -1.81 -7.48
N HIS A 96 -10.59 -1.06 -7.43
CA HIS A 96 -10.63 0.39 -7.60
C HIS A 96 -9.35 0.91 -8.26
N GLY A 97 -9.47 2.08 -8.90
CA GLY A 97 -8.34 2.75 -9.53
C GLY A 97 -7.54 3.53 -8.50
N VAL A 98 -6.22 3.41 -8.57
CA VAL A 98 -5.27 4.05 -7.64
C VAL A 98 -4.33 4.96 -8.43
N ASN A 99 -4.19 6.20 -7.96
CA ASN A 99 -3.28 7.23 -8.45
C ASN A 99 -2.96 8.21 -7.30
N SER A 100 -2.39 9.38 -7.58
CA SER A 100 -2.07 10.40 -6.57
C SER A 100 -3.28 11.08 -5.91
N PHE A 101 -4.48 10.91 -6.45
CA PHE A 101 -5.69 11.66 -6.13
C PHE A 101 -5.55 13.19 -6.25
N LEU A 102 -4.48 13.71 -6.86
CA LEU A 102 -4.38 15.11 -7.24
C LEU A 102 -5.19 15.36 -8.52
N LYS A 103 -5.87 16.51 -8.62
CA LYS A 103 -6.59 16.88 -9.86
C LYS A 103 -5.63 17.14 -11.01
N ASP A 104 -4.53 17.80 -10.68
CA ASP A 104 -3.40 18.06 -11.55
C ASP A 104 -2.12 17.85 -10.75
N GLN A 105 -1.51 16.69 -10.92
CA GLN A 105 -0.23 16.34 -10.28
C GLN A 105 0.93 17.19 -10.81
N THR A 106 0.79 17.86 -11.97
CA THR A 106 1.83 18.73 -12.51
C THR A 106 1.82 20.14 -11.93
N SER A 107 0.83 20.46 -11.09
CA SER A 107 0.67 21.79 -10.50
C SER A 107 1.48 21.95 -9.21
N PRO A 108 2.51 22.82 -9.18
CA PRO A 108 3.30 23.05 -7.98
C PRO A 108 2.45 23.59 -6.83
N GLY A 109 2.74 23.13 -5.61
CA GLY A 109 2.01 23.55 -4.40
C GLY A 109 0.70 22.81 -4.17
N THR A 110 0.34 21.86 -5.02
CA THR A 110 -0.71 20.88 -4.71
C THR A 110 -0.12 19.72 -3.91
N PHE A 111 -0.89 19.18 -2.98
CA PHE A 111 -0.50 18.02 -2.19
C PHE A 111 -1.70 17.34 -1.55
N ALA A 112 -1.53 16.09 -1.15
CA ALA A 112 -2.50 15.36 -0.35
C ALA A 112 -1.81 14.45 0.66
N VAL A 113 -2.33 14.43 1.88
CA VAL A 113 -1.93 13.54 2.96
C VAL A 113 -3.10 12.66 3.33
N PHE A 114 -2.93 11.36 3.16
CA PHE A 114 -3.96 10.36 3.41
C PHE A 114 -3.58 9.45 4.57
N THR A 115 -4.61 8.94 5.26
CA THR A 115 -4.53 7.63 5.87
C THR A 115 -5.28 6.65 4.98
N ILE A 116 -4.66 5.53 4.65
CA ILE A 116 -5.26 4.43 3.89
C ILE A 116 -5.33 3.24 4.83
N THR A 117 -6.52 2.72 5.06
CA THR A 117 -6.78 1.71 6.07
C THR A 117 -7.30 0.44 5.42
N GLN A 118 -6.58 -0.65 5.65
CA GLN A 118 -6.97 -1.98 5.23
C GLN A 118 -7.15 -2.89 6.45
N ARG A 119 -8.10 -3.83 6.36
CA ARG A 119 -8.27 -4.88 7.37
C ARG A 119 -7.60 -6.18 6.91
N GLN A 120 -6.81 -6.80 7.79
CA GLN A 120 -6.38 -8.17 7.57
C GLN A 120 -7.51 -9.14 7.97
N LEU A 121 -7.74 -10.19 7.19
CA LEU A 121 -8.70 -11.24 7.54
C LEU A 121 -8.36 -11.86 8.90
N ASP A 122 -9.38 -12.21 9.68
CA ASP A 122 -9.18 -12.91 10.96
C ASP A 122 -8.68 -14.34 10.72
N GLU A 123 -9.20 -15.00 9.68
CA GLU A 123 -8.91 -16.37 9.30
C GLU A 123 -9.00 -16.52 7.77
N GLY A 124 -8.25 -17.49 7.22
CA GLY A 124 -8.28 -17.85 5.80
C GLY A 124 -7.29 -17.09 4.92
N GLU A 125 -7.31 -17.42 3.64
CA GLU A 125 -6.42 -16.83 2.62
C GLU A 125 -6.86 -15.41 2.25
N GLN A 126 -5.90 -14.50 2.18
CA GLN A 126 -6.11 -13.14 1.69
C GLN A 126 -5.27 -12.94 0.43
N SER A 127 -5.92 -12.86 -0.73
CA SER A 127 -5.25 -12.61 -2.00
C SER A 127 -5.47 -11.17 -2.45
N GLU A 128 -4.40 -10.54 -2.93
CA GLU A 128 -4.45 -9.22 -3.53
C GLU A 128 -3.89 -9.25 -4.95
N ALA A 129 -4.22 -8.25 -5.75
CA ALA A 129 -3.58 -8.08 -7.04
C ALA A 129 -3.44 -6.61 -7.42
N ILE A 130 -2.43 -6.30 -8.22
CA ILE A 130 -2.38 -5.06 -9.00
C ILE A 130 -2.62 -5.37 -10.46
N SER A 131 -3.21 -4.42 -11.18
CA SER A 131 -3.37 -4.54 -12.63
C SER A 131 -3.19 -3.22 -13.35
N LEU A 132 -2.71 -3.32 -14.59
CA LEU A 132 -2.61 -2.20 -15.52
C LEU A 132 -3.56 -2.45 -16.69
N LEU A 133 -4.18 -1.38 -17.17
CA LEU A 133 -4.94 -1.40 -18.42
C LEU A 133 -4.09 -0.79 -19.53
N CYS A 134 -4.23 -1.31 -20.75
CA CYS A 134 -3.63 -0.69 -21.91
C CYS A 134 -4.17 0.73 -22.09
N THR A 135 -3.28 1.72 -22.22
CA THR A 135 -3.65 3.13 -22.37
C THR A 135 -4.44 3.41 -23.65
N LYS A 136 -4.26 2.58 -24.70
CA LYS A 136 -4.97 2.68 -25.98
C LYS A 136 -6.33 2.00 -25.99
N CYS A 137 -6.40 0.69 -25.70
CA CYS A 137 -7.64 -0.09 -25.84
C CYS A 137 -8.36 -0.41 -24.52
N ARG A 138 -7.78 -0.01 -23.38
CA ARG A 138 -8.31 -0.19 -22.02
C ARG A 138 -8.52 -1.65 -21.57
N LYS A 139 -8.09 -2.64 -22.35
CA LYS A 139 -8.05 -4.04 -21.92
C LYS A 139 -6.93 -4.26 -20.91
N GLN A 140 -7.10 -5.25 -20.03
CA GLN A 140 -6.10 -5.60 -19.02
C GLN A 140 -4.79 -6.01 -19.70
N LEU A 141 -3.74 -5.26 -19.40
CA LEU A 141 -2.39 -5.49 -19.90
C LEU A 141 -1.59 -6.39 -18.95
N LEU A 142 -1.72 -6.12 -17.65
CA LEU A 142 -1.01 -6.81 -16.59
C LEU A 142 -2.00 -7.10 -15.47
N LYS A 143 -1.90 -8.28 -14.84
CA LYS A 143 -2.46 -8.54 -13.53
C LYS A 143 -1.50 -9.44 -12.77
N GLU A 144 -0.96 -8.91 -11.69
CA GLU A 144 -0.06 -9.64 -10.79
C GLU A 144 -0.79 -9.87 -9.48
N THR A 145 -1.05 -11.14 -9.19
CA THR A 145 -1.72 -11.58 -7.96
C THR A 145 -0.65 -12.05 -6.97
N TYR A 146 -0.81 -11.71 -5.71
CA TYR A 146 0.07 -12.12 -4.63
C TYR A 146 -0.72 -12.55 -3.39
N ASP A 147 -0.05 -13.32 -2.54
CA ASP A 147 -0.56 -13.70 -1.23
C ASP A 147 -0.29 -12.56 -0.24
N SER A 148 -1.36 -12.10 0.40
CA SER A 148 -1.35 -11.08 1.45
C SER A 148 -1.85 -11.64 2.79
N THR A 149 -1.92 -12.98 2.90
CA THR A 149 -2.36 -13.67 4.11
C THR A 149 -1.44 -13.29 5.26
N SER A 150 -2.02 -12.73 6.31
CA SER A 150 -1.28 -12.35 7.50
C SER A 150 -0.79 -13.58 8.25
N VAL A 151 0.47 -13.58 8.64
CA VAL A 151 1.01 -14.63 9.52
C VAL A 151 0.71 -14.30 10.99
N PRO A 152 0.54 -15.31 11.87
CA PRO A 152 0.41 -15.08 13.31
C PRO A 152 1.54 -14.19 13.83
N ASP A 153 1.19 -13.25 14.69
CA ASP A 153 2.13 -12.31 15.33
C ASP A 153 2.96 -11.45 14.34
N ALA A 154 2.51 -11.31 13.09
CA ALA A 154 3.20 -10.49 12.10
C ALA A 154 3.38 -9.03 12.56
N HIS A 155 4.63 -8.61 12.54
CA HIS A 155 5.05 -7.23 12.78
C HIS A 155 5.86 -6.70 11.60
N GLU A 156 5.74 -5.40 11.31
CA GLU A 156 6.35 -4.79 10.11
C GLU A 156 7.86 -5.01 9.97
N LEU A 157 8.61 -5.01 11.09
CA LEU A 157 10.06 -5.25 11.07
C LEU A 157 10.43 -6.68 10.65
N ASP A 158 9.52 -7.62 10.83
CA ASP A 158 9.67 -9.04 10.48
C ASP A 158 9.04 -9.38 9.14
N HIS A 159 7.92 -8.74 8.86
CA HIS A 159 7.09 -8.93 7.70
C HIS A 159 6.77 -7.56 7.13
N PRO A 160 7.53 -7.06 6.15
CA PRO A 160 7.24 -5.77 5.53
C PRO A 160 5.81 -5.77 4.99
N PHE A 161 5.14 -4.62 5.05
CA PHE A 161 3.83 -4.51 4.41
C PHE A 161 3.94 -4.88 2.92
N VAL A 162 3.15 -5.89 2.53
CA VAL A 162 3.38 -6.66 1.30
C VAL A 162 3.00 -5.89 0.05
N THR A 163 1.97 -5.04 0.11
CA THR A 163 1.45 -4.33 -1.05
C THR A 163 2.51 -3.45 -1.73
N PRO A 164 3.26 -2.57 -1.03
CA PRO A 164 4.37 -1.83 -1.65
C PRO A 164 5.50 -2.73 -2.17
N LEU A 165 5.83 -3.80 -1.44
CA LEU A 165 6.92 -4.73 -1.79
C LEU A 165 6.62 -5.45 -3.11
N MET A 166 5.47 -6.12 -3.19
CA MET A 166 5.06 -6.87 -4.37
C MET A 166 4.78 -5.97 -5.56
N SER A 167 4.25 -4.77 -5.31
CA SER A 167 3.99 -3.81 -6.39
C SER A 167 5.27 -3.24 -6.98
N ALA A 168 6.29 -2.98 -6.16
CA ALA A 168 7.59 -2.55 -6.64
C ALA A 168 8.23 -3.61 -7.56
N GLU A 169 8.18 -4.89 -7.17
CA GLU A 169 8.71 -5.99 -7.96
C GLU A 169 7.95 -6.17 -9.27
N ALA A 170 6.61 -6.23 -9.21
CA ALA A 170 5.75 -6.38 -10.38
C ALA A 170 5.95 -5.26 -11.40
N PHE A 171 6.00 -3.99 -10.94
CA PHE A 171 6.22 -2.87 -11.85
C PHE A 171 7.65 -2.77 -12.37
N ARG A 172 8.66 -3.21 -11.59
CA ARG A 172 10.03 -3.33 -12.10
C ARG A 172 10.10 -4.34 -13.23
N ALA A 173 9.55 -5.55 -13.03
CA ALA A 173 9.52 -6.59 -14.05
C ALA A 173 8.74 -6.15 -15.31
N TYR A 174 7.63 -5.43 -15.12
CA TYR A 174 6.88 -4.81 -16.22
C TYR A 174 7.71 -3.76 -16.99
N ASN A 175 8.46 -2.91 -16.27
CA ASN A 175 9.24 -1.83 -16.89
C ASN A 175 10.45 -2.34 -17.67
N GLU A 176 11.12 -3.38 -17.16
CA GLU A 176 12.34 -3.95 -17.73
C GLU A 176 12.11 -4.77 -19.01
N ASP A 177 10.89 -5.26 -19.23
CA ASP A 177 10.53 -6.07 -20.40
C ASP A 177 9.55 -5.34 -21.35
N PRO A 178 10.02 -4.82 -22.49
CA PRO A 178 9.16 -4.17 -23.48
C PRO A 178 8.01 -5.04 -24.00
N GLU A 179 8.14 -6.38 -24.01
CA GLU A 179 7.07 -7.26 -24.45
C GLU A 179 5.97 -7.39 -23.39
N ARG A 180 6.29 -7.31 -22.09
CA ARG A 180 5.27 -7.16 -21.03
C ARG A 180 4.48 -5.84 -21.14
N ARG A 181 5.09 -4.80 -21.74
CA ARG A 181 4.42 -3.52 -21.99
C ARG A 181 3.60 -3.52 -23.27
N ARG A 182 3.78 -4.51 -24.15
CA ARG A 182 3.00 -4.65 -25.38
C ARG A 182 1.64 -5.26 -25.09
N CYS A 183 0.58 -4.53 -25.39
CA CYS A 183 -0.78 -5.02 -25.28
C CYS A 183 -1.02 -6.16 -26.27
N PRO A 184 -1.39 -7.37 -25.81
CA PRO A 184 -1.62 -8.52 -26.70
C PRO A 184 -2.83 -8.31 -27.62
N ASP A 185 -3.80 -7.49 -27.20
CA ASP A 185 -5.02 -7.26 -27.97
C ASP A 185 -4.89 -6.24 -29.10
N CYS A 186 -4.03 -5.23 -28.96
CA CYS A 186 -3.94 -4.13 -29.94
C CYS A 186 -2.52 -3.78 -30.38
N GLY A 187 -1.51 -4.49 -29.88
CA GLY A 187 -0.10 -4.31 -30.21
C GLY A 187 0.54 -3.02 -29.67
N HIS A 188 -0.22 -2.15 -28.99
CA HIS A 188 0.31 -0.91 -28.41
C HIS A 188 1.34 -1.20 -27.32
N VAL A 189 2.50 -0.57 -27.41
CA VAL A 189 3.53 -0.60 -26.36
C VAL A 189 3.24 0.53 -25.39
N ASN A 190 2.92 0.19 -24.15
CA ASN A 190 2.60 1.15 -23.10
C ASN A 190 3.88 1.71 -22.48
N GLU A 191 3.81 2.91 -21.92
CA GLU A 191 4.92 3.52 -21.21
C GLU A 191 5.25 2.76 -19.91
N PRO A 192 6.49 2.81 -19.42
CA PRO A 192 6.84 2.30 -18.09
C PRO A 192 5.99 2.93 -16.98
N PHE A 193 5.68 2.16 -15.94
CA PHE A 193 5.01 2.65 -14.75
C PHE A 193 6.00 3.43 -13.85
N PRO A 194 5.66 4.63 -13.34
CA PRO A 194 6.59 5.48 -12.58
C PRO A 194 6.73 5.03 -11.11
N VAL A 195 7.25 3.82 -10.87
CA VAL A 195 7.37 3.21 -9.53
C VAL A 195 8.12 4.10 -8.52
N HIS A 196 9.14 4.83 -8.97
CA HIS A 196 9.95 5.73 -8.15
C HIS A 196 9.13 6.88 -7.55
N ALA A 197 8.07 7.34 -8.22
CA ALA A 197 7.23 8.42 -7.71
C ALA A 197 6.46 7.99 -6.45
N TRP A 198 6.22 6.68 -6.28
CA TRP A 198 5.56 6.09 -5.11
C TRP A 198 6.54 5.82 -3.97
N GLY A 199 7.86 5.80 -4.23
CA GLY A 199 8.87 5.40 -3.26
C GLY A 199 8.81 3.92 -2.85
N TRP A 200 8.09 3.09 -3.61
CA TRP A 200 7.94 1.66 -3.32
C TRP A 200 9.21 0.86 -3.60
N ASP A 201 9.97 1.28 -4.61
CA ASP A 201 11.30 0.73 -4.90
C ASP A 201 12.24 0.90 -3.71
N LEU A 202 12.29 2.10 -3.13
CA LEU A 202 13.12 2.39 -1.97
C LEU A 202 12.64 1.63 -0.73
N TYR A 203 11.34 1.61 -0.48
CA TYR A 203 10.76 0.83 0.63
C TYR A 203 11.08 -0.66 0.51
N ALA A 204 10.91 -1.26 -0.67
CA ALA A 204 11.21 -2.67 -0.92
C ALA A 204 12.69 -2.99 -0.67
N THR A 205 13.60 -2.16 -1.18
CA THR A 205 15.04 -2.33 -0.97
C THR A 205 15.42 -2.17 0.50
N GLN A 206 14.91 -1.14 1.18
CA GLN A 206 15.20 -0.89 2.59
C GLN A 206 14.65 -2.00 3.48
N SER A 207 13.43 -2.46 3.22
CA SER A 207 12.79 -3.54 3.98
C SER A 207 13.61 -4.83 3.89
N THR A 208 13.96 -5.26 2.68
CA THR A 208 14.82 -6.44 2.46
C THR A 208 16.16 -6.30 3.18
N THR A 209 16.78 -5.12 3.09
CA THR A 209 18.06 -4.82 3.75
C THR A 209 17.93 -4.89 5.28
N MET A 210 16.86 -4.34 5.84
CA MET A 210 16.61 -4.33 7.28
C MET A 210 16.30 -5.72 7.83
N THR A 211 15.56 -6.54 7.08
CA THR A 211 15.37 -7.95 7.43
C THR A 211 16.71 -8.68 7.49
N ALA A 212 17.58 -8.52 6.48
CA ALA A 212 18.91 -9.12 6.48
C ALA A 212 19.79 -8.61 7.64
N ALA A 213 19.76 -7.30 7.92
CA ALA A 213 20.49 -6.71 9.03
C ALA A 213 20.01 -7.22 10.40
N LYS A 214 18.70 -7.42 10.57
CA LYS A 214 18.13 -8.03 11.78
C LYS A 214 18.68 -9.45 11.99
N GLN A 215 18.74 -10.25 10.93
CA GLN A 215 19.27 -11.61 11.03
C GLN A 215 20.73 -11.63 11.50
N ILE A 216 21.58 -10.79 10.92
CA ILE A 216 22.98 -10.63 11.35
C ILE A 216 23.08 -10.25 12.84
N LEU A 217 22.21 -9.35 13.31
CA LEU A 217 22.19 -8.94 14.72
C LEU A 217 21.76 -10.08 15.65
N LEU A 218 20.77 -10.89 15.26
CA LEU A 218 20.30 -12.03 16.04
C LEU A 218 21.38 -13.11 16.15
N GLU A 219 22.03 -13.44 15.03
CA GLU A 219 23.14 -14.39 14.96
C GLU A 219 24.30 -13.95 15.86
N ALA A 220 24.70 -12.67 15.81
CA ALA A 220 25.74 -12.11 16.68
C ALA A 220 25.36 -12.16 18.17
N GLY A 221 24.07 -12.10 18.48
CA GLY A 221 23.54 -12.20 19.84
C GLY A 221 23.37 -13.63 20.36
N GLY A 222 23.71 -14.66 19.58
CA GLY A 222 23.53 -16.06 19.95
C GLY A 222 22.07 -16.51 20.03
N LYS A 223 21.15 -15.78 19.39
CA LYS A 223 19.76 -16.18 19.24
C LYS A 223 19.58 -16.75 17.84
N GLU A 224 19.13 -18.00 17.75
CA GLU A 224 18.60 -18.50 16.48
C GLU A 224 17.34 -17.69 16.13
N ALA A 225 17.23 -17.31 14.86
CA ALA A 225 16.06 -16.64 14.34
C ALA A 225 14.87 -17.61 14.39
N SER A 226 13.89 -17.30 15.25
CA SER A 226 12.60 -18.00 15.33
C SER A 226 11.68 -17.61 14.20
#